data_AF-A0A6L6DVV8-F1
#
_entry.id   AF-A0A6L6DVV8-F1
#
_cell.length_a   1.000
_cell.length_b   1.000
_cell.length_c   1.000
_cell.angle_alpha   90.00
_cell.angle_beta   90.00
_cell.angle_gamma   90.00
#
_symmetry.space_group_name_H-M   'P 1'
#
loop_
_entity.id
_entity.type
_entity.pdbx_description
1 polymer ?
#
loop_
_entity_poly.entity_id
_entity_poly.type
_entity_poly.pdbx_seq_one_letter_code
_entity_poly.pdbx_strand_id
1 'polypeptide(L)'
;MKIKTSLSIAAALSIVLLSACSSSSESSDTIAASSTTDTAATSSSSSTDTTDVVKAASWNPTIKISYTDGSINFQPDGIPNHERDAYYAVPNAGVVVPDANTANIIKDPTSAQTYSFDIPSVPTFSSATTKTSLGSIGVMISGAVLYNPYEGDGTTVAMANNFTITNAAGITASFVDKCAGHPTPGMNGTGGAYHYHGLPNCV
;
A
#
# COMPACT_ATOMS: atom_id res chain seq x y z
N MET A 1 45.04 -22.49 -46.65
CA MET A 1 45.66 -21.74 -47.76
C MET A 1 44.60 -20.77 -48.29
N LYS A 2 44.61 -19.44 -48.14
CA LYS A 2 45.59 -18.37 -47.82
C LYS A 2 44.86 -17.32 -46.97
N ILE A 3 45.29 -17.01 -45.74
CA ILE A 3 45.93 -15.75 -45.27
C ILE A 3 45.77 -14.50 -46.16
N LYS A 4 45.29 -13.40 -45.55
CA LYS A 4 45.69 -11.96 -45.64
C LYS A 4 44.52 -11.07 -45.16
N THR A 5 44.64 -9.97 -44.41
CA THR A 5 45.64 -9.33 -43.54
C THR A 5 44.89 -8.20 -42.81
N SER A 6 45.41 -7.81 -41.66
CA SER A 6 44.96 -6.84 -40.66
C SER A 6 44.88 -5.38 -41.11
N LEU A 7 44.05 -4.59 -40.40
CA LEU A 7 44.38 -3.21 -40.06
C LEU A 7 43.86 -2.84 -38.66
N SER A 8 44.79 -2.46 -37.78
CA SER A 8 44.57 -2.05 -36.40
C SER A 8 44.27 -0.56 -36.32
N ILE A 9 43.33 -0.14 -35.46
CA ILE A 9 43.30 1.22 -34.90
C ILE A 9 43.05 1.10 -33.40
N ALA A 10 44.05 1.55 -32.63
CA ALA A 10 43.98 1.76 -31.20
C ALA A 10 43.74 3.26 -30.93
N ALA A 11 42.84 3.58 -30.00
CA ALA A 11 42.76 4.82 -29.21
C ALA A 11 41.42 4.80 -28.46
N ALA A 12 41.24 5.26 -27.22
CA ALA A 12 42.09 5.51 -26.07
C ALA A 12 41.09 5.62 -24.90
N LEU A 13 41.48 5.10 -23.73
CA LEU A 13 40.69 5.06 -22.51
C LEU A 13 40.79 6.43 -21.80
N SER A 14 39.66 7.06 -21.45
CA SER A 14 39.63 8.24 -20.57
C SER A 14 38.65 8.02 -19.42
N ILE A 15 39.19 7.62 -18.27
CA ILE A 15 38.54 7.62 -16.97
C ILE A 15 38.87 8.96 -16.31
N VAL A 16 37.86 9.72 -15.92
CA VAL A 16 38.01 10.95 -15.13
C VAL A 16 37.69 10.60 -13.67
N LEU A 17 38.73 10.40 -12.87
CA LEU A 17 38.70 10.38 -11.41
C LEU A 17 39.23 11.74 -10.92
N LEU A 18 38.39 12.52 -10.25
CA LEU A 18 38.87 13.68 -9.49
C LEU A 18 39.23 13.23 -8.07
N SER A 19 40.48 13.49 -7.69
CA SER A 19 41.05 13.31 -6.36
C SER A 19 41.75 14.61 -5.98
N ALA A 20 41.55 15.06 -4.73
CA ALA A 20 42.38 15.94 -3.88
C ALA A 20 41.44 16.65 -2.87
N CYS A 21 41.75 16.85 -1.58
CA CYS A 21 43.01 17.24 -0.94
C CYS A 21 43.23 16.43 0.36
N SER A 22 44.44 15.89 0.64
CA SER A 22 45.63 16.54 1.23
C SER A 22 45.44 16.88 2.73
N SER A 23 46.25 16.47 3.71
CA SER A 23 47.70 16.14 3.72
C SER A 23 48.11 15.26 4.92
N SER A 24 49.13 14.42 4.67
CA SER A 24 50.30 14.04 5.52
C SER A 24 50.18 13.26 6.85
N SER A 25 50.60 11.99 6.75
CA SER A 25 51.77 11.38 7.44
C SER A 25 51.63 10.63 8.79
N GLU A 26 51.99 9.33 8.70
CA GLU A 26 52.58 8.40 9.67
C GLU A 26 51.70 7.68 10.73
N SER A 27 51.57 6.36 10.50
CA SER A 27 51.76 5.23 11.44
C SER A 27 50.78 4.93 12.60
N SER A 28 50.27 3.70 12.53
CA SER A 28 49.95 2.70 13.58
C SER A 28 49.40 3.18 14.94
N ASP A 29 48.13 2.85 15.22
CA ASP A 29 47.72 1.91 16.29
C ASP A 29 46.24 2.07 16.67
N THR A 30 45.57 0.91 16.81
CA THR A 30 44.33 0.62 17.56
C THR A 30 43.30 1.74 17.77
N ILE A 31 42.21 1.71 17.00
CA ILE A 31 40.96 2.41 17.36
C ILE A 31 40.10 1.47 18.19
N ALA A 32 39.96 1.80 19.48
CA ALA A 32 38.93 1.25 20.36
C ALA A 32 37.54 1.47 19.74
N ALA A 33 36.70 0.44 19.75
CA ALA A 33 35.30 0.55 19.39
C ALA A 33 34.61 1.52 20.35
N SER A 34 34.46 2.78 19.94
CA SER A 34 33.64 3.76 20.60
C SER A 34 32.18 3.37 20.36
N SER A 35 31.59 2.69 21.33
CA SER A 35 30.16 2.45 21.40
C SER A 35 29.45 3.79 21.63
N THR A 36 29.19 4.52 20.56
CA THR A 36 28.20 5.60 20.58
C THR A 36 26.84 4.95 20.71
N THR A 37 26.37 4.82 21.94
CA THR A 37 24.94 4.70 22.22
C THR A 37 24.25 5.89 21.58
N ASP A 38 23.60 5.66 20.45
CA ASP A 38 22.57 6.55 19.93
C ASP A 38 21.49 6.62 21.00
N THR A 39 21.61 7.62 21.86
CA THR A 39 20.53 8.05 22.72
C THR A 39 19.48 8.59 21.78
N ALA A 40 18.54 7.74 21.38
CA ALA A 40 17.31 8.16 20.74
C ALA A 40 16.70 9.22 21.66
N ALA A 41 16.85 10.48 21.28
CA ALA A 41 16.19 11.59 21.93
C ALA A 41 14.71 11.24 21.89
N THR A 42 14.17 10.87 23.05
CA THR A 42 12.74 10.77 23.27
C THR A 42 12.23 12.21 23.24
N SER A 43 12.04 12.70 22.02
CA SER A 43 11.27 13.91 21.78
C SER A 43 9.90 13.61 22.35
N SER A 44 9.58 14.25 23.47
CA SER A 44 8.25 14.29 24.04
C SER A 44 7.33 14.94 23.01
N SER A 45 6.88 14.17 22.02
CA SER A 45 5.90 14.63 21.05
C SER A 45 4.62 14.87 21.85
N SER A 46 4.29 16.14 22.08
CA SER A 46 2.96 16.50 22.56
C SER A 46 1.96 15.90 21.58
N SER A 47 1.19 14.92 22.05
CA SER A 47 0.15 14.28 21.26
C SER A 47 -0.84 15.37 20.81
N THR A 48 -0.96 15.54 19.50
CA THR A 48 -1.85 16.56 18.92
C THR A 48 -3.24 15.96 18.76
N ASP A 49 -4.25 16.67 19.24
CA ASP A 49 -5.64 16.31 18.96
C ASP A 49 -5.95 16.55 17.48
N THR A 50 -6.43 15.51 16.82
CA THR A 50 -6.75 15.48 15.39
C THR A 50 -8.20 15.85 15.09
N THR A 51 -9.02 16.14 16.10
CA THR A 51 -10.45 16.39 15.96
C THR A 51 -10.77 17.50 14.96
N ASP A 52 -10.07 18.64 15.01
CA ASP A 52 -10.39 19.78 14.15
C ASP A 52 -9.98 19.54 12.69
N VAL A 53 -8.88 18.84 12.44
CA VAL A 53 -8.49 18.47 11.07
C VAL A 53 -9.43 17.43 10.48
N VAL A 54 -9.93 16.49 11.30
CA VAL A 54 -10.95 15.53 10.88
C VAL A 54 -12.25 16.25 10.54
N LYS A 55 -12.71 17.24 11.32
CA LYS A 55 -13.91 18.03 11.00
C LYS A 55 -13.78 18.83 9.70
N ALA A 56 -12.58 19.33 9.39
CA ALA A 56 -12.33 20.16 8.21
C ALA A 56 -12.14 19.34 6.92
N ALA A 57 -11.91 18.03 7.03
CA ALA A 57 -11.68 17.18 5.87
C ALA A 57 -12.94 16.97 5.03
N SER A 58 -12.74 16.82 3.71
CA SER A 58 -13.82 16.62 2.73
C SER A 58 -14.25 15.15 2.65
N TRP A 59 -14.78 14.62 3.76
CA TRP A 59 -15.29 13.26 3.83
C TRP A 59 -16.41 13.00 2.82
N ASN A 60 -16.49 11.76 2.32
CA ASN A 60 -17.68 11.29 1.63
C ASN A 60 -18.90 11.51 2.54
N PRO A 61 -19.95 12.21 2.06
CA PRO A 61 -21.13 12.54 2.87
C PRO A 61 -21.92 11.32 3.36
N THR A 62 -21.67 10.11 2.85
CA THR A 62 -22.29 8.88 3.38
C THR A 62 -21.69 8.43 4.72
N ILE A 63 -20.49 8.90 5.07
CA ILE A 63 -19.83 8.55 6.33
C ILE A 63 -20.48 9.34 7.47
N LYS A 64 -21.06 8.62 8.43
CA LYS A 64 -21.51 9.25 9.69
C LYS A 64 -20.32 9.33 10.62
N ILE A 65 -20.02 10.54 11.11
CA ILE A 65 -18.92 10.79 12.03
C ILE A 65 -19.47 11.40 13.32
N SER A 66 -19.14 10.80 14.45
CA SER A 66 -19.42 11.39 15.76
C SER A 66 -18.14 11.58 16.57
N TYR A 67 -18.15 12.59 17.42
CA TYR A 67 -16.97 13.03 18.18
C TYR A 67 -17.29 12.92 19.66
N THR A 68 -16.44 12.21 20.39
CA THR A 68 -16.48 12.11 21.86
C THR A 68 -15.12 12.51 22.43
N ASP A 69 -15.04 12.62 23.75
CA ASP A 69 -13.76 12.92 24.40
C ASP A 69 -12.77 11.76 24.16
N GLY A 70 -11.64 12.06 23.50
CA GLY A 70 -10.59 11.11 23.18
C GLY A 70 -10.86 10.13 22.03
N SER A 71 -12.03 10.17 21.37
CA SER A 71 -12.37 9.23 20.28
C SER A 71 -13.23 9.87 19.20
N ILE A 72 -13.04 9.42 17.96
CA ILE A 72 -13.84 9.77 16.80
C ILE A 72 -14.39 8.47 16.21
N ASN A 73 -15.72 8.36 16.16
CA ASN A 73 -16.39 7.21 15.61
C ASN A 73 -16.75 7.46 14.14
N PHE A 74 -16.31 6.57 13.26
CA PHE A 74 -16.59 6.59 11.83
C PHE A 74 -17.48 5.42 11.46
N GLN A 75 -18.60 5.69 10.79
CA GLN A 75 -19.54 4.69 10.27
C GLN A 75 -19.71 4.88 8.75
N PRO A 76 -18.73 4.46 7.94
CA PRO A 76 -18.88 4.40 6.50
C PRO A 76 -19.79 3.23 6.08
N ASP A 77 -20.38 3.33 4.89
CA ASP A 77 -21.06 2.22 4.23
C ASP A 77 -20.13 1.40 3.31
N GLY A 78 -18.85 1.78 3.21
CA GLY A 78 -17.85 1.07 2.42
C GLY A 78 -17.85 1.39 0.92
N ILE A 79 -18.73 2.29 0.45
CA ILE A 79 -18.80 2.65 -0.96
C ILE A 79 -17.96 3.90 -1.21
N PRO A 80 -16.92 3.84 -2.07
CA PRO A 80 -16.13 5.02 -2.38
C PRO A 80 -16.94 6.03 -3.19
N ASN A 81 -16.66 7.32 -3.02
CA ASN A 81 -17.26 8.43 -3.78
C ASN A 81 -16.62 8.67 -5.17
N HIS A 82 -15.82 7.74 -5.66
CA HIS A 82 -15.25 7.77 -7.01
C HIS A 82 -15.81 6.64 -7.89
N GLU A 83 -15.59 6.75 -9.19
CA GLU A 83 -15.96 5.70 -10.14
C GLU A 83 -15.18 4.41 -9.86
N ARG A 84 -15.87 3.28 -9.95
CA ARG A 84 -15.30 1.93 -9.86
C ARG A 84 -15.36 1.24 -11.22
N ASP A 85 -14.50 0.24 -11.41
CA ASP A 85 -14.55 -0.58 -12.61
C ASP A 85 -15.88 -1.35 -12.69
N ALA A 86 -16.41 -1.52 -13.90
CA ALA A 86 -17.70 -2.19 -14.10
C ALA A 86 -17.64 -3.71 -13.88
N TYR A 87 -16.45 -4.29 -13.98
CA TYR A 87 -16.17 -5.71 -13.83
C TYR A 87 -14.86 -5.91 -13.07
N TYR A 88 -14.81 -7.00 -12.28
CA TYR A 88 -13.62 -7.40 -11.54
C TYR A 88 -13.26 -8.85 -11.85
N ALA A 89 -11.96 -9.13 -11.87
CA ALA A 89 -11.48 -10.50 -11.78
C ALA A 89 -11.56 -10.91 -10.31
N VAL A 90 -12.26 -11.98 -9.99
CA VAL A 90 -12.38 -12.48 -8.60
C VAL A 90 -11.87 -13.91 -8.49
N PRO A 91 -11.22 -14.29 -7.37
CA PRO A 91 -10.81 -15.66 -7.12
C PRO A 91 -11.96 -16.66 -7.29
N ASN A 92 -11.65 -17.80 -7.91
CA ASN A 92 -12.51 -18.97 -7.84
C ASN A 92 -12.65 -19.45 -6.37
N ALA A 93 -13.73 -20.17 -6.06
CA ALA A 93 -13.96 -20.68 -4.70
C ALA A 93 -12.78 -21.52 -4.19
N GLY A 94 -12.33 -21.21 -2.96
CA GLY A 94 -11.21 -21.89 -2.30
C GLY A 94 -9.82 -21.36 -2.66
N VAL A 95 -9.71 -20.38 -3.56
CA VAL A 95 -8.43 -19.75 -3.91
C VAL A 95 -8.11 -18.64 -2.91
N VAL A 96 -6.95 -18.74 -2.26
CA VAL A 96 -6.49 -17.79 -1.22
C VAL A 96 -5.67 -16.65 -1.84
N VAL A 97 -4.79 -16.98 -2.80
CA VAL A 97 -3.98 -16.04 -3.56
C VAL A 97 -4.29 -16.28 -5.04
N PRO A 98 -5.10 -15.43 -5.68
CA PRO A 98 -5.48 -15.65 -7.07
C PRO A 98 -4.38 -15.25 -8.05
N ASP A 99 -4.43 -15.87 -9.22
CA ASP A 99 -3.77 -15.44 -10.44
C ASP A 99 -4.74 -15.46 -11.63
N ALA A 100 -4.25 -15.12 -12.82
CA ALA A 100 -5.04 -15.04 -14.05
C ALA A 100 -5.71 -16.37 -14.48
N ASN A 101 -5.21 -17.53 -14.02
CA ASN A 101 -5.78 -18.84 -14.32
C ASN A 101 -6.76 -19.32 -13.23
N THR A 102 -6.74 -18.71 -12.05
CA THR A 102 -7.57 -19.12 -10.90
C THR A 102 -8.66 -18.09 -10.57
N ALA A 103 -8.99 -17.20 -11.49
CA ALA A 103 -9.99 -16.16 -11.33
C ALA A 103 -11.04 -16.20 -12.45
N ASN A 104 -12.19 -15.59 -12.18
CA ASN A 104 -13.27 -15.40 -13.15
C ASN A 104 -13.77 -13.95 -13.15
N ILE A 105 -14.32 -13.50 -14.27
CA ILE A 105 -14.89 -12.15 -14.38
C ILE A 105 -16.30 -12.14 -13.79
N ILE A 106 -16.59 -11.17 -12.93
CA ILE A 106 -17.95 -10.83 -12.50
C ILE A 106 -18.21 -9.33 -12.69
N LYS A 107 -19.48 -8.96 -12.80
CA LYS A 107 -19.89 -7.55 -12.69
C LYS A 107 -19.61 -7.05 -11.27
N ASP A 108 -19.27 -5.77 -11.11
CA ASP A 108 -19.00 -5.14 -9.82
C ASP A 108 -19.99 -5.61 -8.73
N PRO A 109 -19.53 -6.46 -7.78
CA PRO A 109 -20.38 -6.97 -6.70
C PRO A 109 -20.47 -5.99 -5.52
N THR A 110 -19.86 -4.81 -5.61
CA THR A 110 -19.78 -3.86 -4.50
C THR A 110 -21.17 -3.57 -3.93
N SER A 111 -21.29 -3.68 -2.62
CA SER A 111 -22.53 -3.41 -1.90
C SER A 111 -22.23 -2.71 -0.58
N ALA A 112 -23.21 -1.95 -0.08
CA ALA A 112 -23.09 -1.25 1.19
C ALA A 112 -22.90 -2.26 2.33
N GLN A 113 -21.98 -1.93 3.23
CA GLN A 113 -21.64 -2.69 4.43
C GLN A 113 -22.00 -1.86 5.67
N THR A 114 -21.97 -2.51 6.83
CA THR A 114 -22.15 -1.83 8.12
C THR A 114 -20.82 -1.81 8.86
N TYR A 115 -20.20 -0.64 8.96
CA TYR A 115 -18.97 -0.45 9.71
C TYR A 115 -19.13 0.49 10.90
N SER A 116 -18.28 0.33 11.90
CA SER A 116 -18.09 1.28 13.00
C SER A 116 -16.64 1.17 13.47
N PHE A 117 -15.91 2.28 13.37
CA PHE A 117 -14.51 2.37 13.79
C PHE A 117 -14.36 3.47 14.82
N ASP A 118 -13.83 3.13 15.99
CA ASP A 118 -13.42 4.11 17.00
C ASP A 118 -11.92 4.38 16.85
N ILE A 119 -11.59 5.60 16.43
CA ILE A 119 -10.22 6.05 16.21
C ILE A 119 -9.88 7.09 17.28
N PRO A 120 -8.79 6.93 18.06
CA PRO A 120 -8.40 7.91 19.05
C PRO A 120 -8.18 9.29 18.42
N SER A 121 -8.80 10.33 18.98
CA SER A 121 -8.57 11.71 18.51
C SER A 121 -7.15 12.19 18.82
N VAL A 122 -6.55 11.62 19.87
CA VAL A 122 -5.19 11.91 20.34
C VAL A 122 -4.37 10.61 20.26
N PRO A 123 -3.84 10.23 19.08
CA PRO A 123 -3.07 9.01 18.93
C PRO A 123 -1.76 9.10 19.73
N THR A 124 -1.32 7.96 20.26
CA THR A 124 -0.04 7.84 20.97
C THR A 124 0.90 6.96 20.17
N PHE A 125 2.17 7.34 20.14
CA PHE A 125 3.19 6.51 19.50
C PHE A 125 3.34 5.19 20.26
N SER A 126 3.38 4.08 19.52
CA SER A 126 3.71 2.76 20.04
C SER A 126 5.03 2.29 19.42
N SER A 127 5.99 1.92 20.26
CA SER A 127 7.24 1.26 19.82
C SER A 127 7.03 -0.20 19.44
N ALA A 128 5.89 -0.79 19.81
CA ALA A 128 5.50 -2.14 19.42
C ALA A 128 4.67 -2.11 18.14
N THR A 129 5.04 -2.96 17.18
CA THR A 129 4.27 -3.18 15.96
C THR A 129 3.08 -4.08 16.24
N THR A 130 1.87 -3.65 15.87
CA THR A 130 0.66 -4.46 15.97
C THR A 130 0.43 -5.19 14.66
N LYS A 131 0.28 -6.51 14.71
CA LYS A 131 -0.18 -7.28 13.54
C LYS A 131 -1.63 -6.90 13.25
N THR A 132 -1.88 -6.49 12.02
CA THR A 132 -3.25 -6.19 11.55
C THR A 132 -3.98 -7.48 11.19
N SER A 133 -5.32 -7.41 11.17
CA SER A 133 -6.14 -8.48 10.61
C SER A 133 -6.09 -8.45 9.08
N LEU A 134 -6.60 -9.51 8.45
CA LEU A 134 -6.78 -9.54 6.99
C LEU A 134 -7.93 -8.64 6.49
N GLY A 135 -8.68 -7.99 7.39
CA GLY A 135 -9.79 -7.11 7.07
C GLY A 135 -9.46 -5.62 7.20
N SER A 136 -10.49 -4.82 7.51
CA SER A 136 -10.38 -3.37 7.64
C SER A 136 -9.41 -2.95 8.74
N ILE A 137 -8.48 -2.06 8.39
CA ILE A 137 -7.50 -1.44 9.30
C ILE A 137 -7.64 0.08 9.37
N GLY A 138 -8.49 0.66 8.52
CA GLY A 138 -8.73 2.10 8.49
C GLY A 138 -9.92 2.50 7.64
N VAL A 139 -10.31 3.77 7.77
CA VAL A 139 -11.36 4.41 6.99
C VAL A 139 -10.72 5.43 6.06
N MET A 140 -11.06 5.38 4.78
CA MET A 140 -10.59 6.35 3.80
C MET A 140 -11.59 7.49 3.66
N ILE A 141 -11.10 8.68 3.34
CA ILE A 141 -11.93 9.87 3.13
C ILE A 141 -13.00 9.68 2.05
N SER A 142 -12.75 8.77 1.10
CA SER A 142 -13.69 8.37 0.06
C SER A 142 -14.89 7.57 0.55
N GLY A 143 -14.90 7.03 1.77
CA GLY A 143 -15.97 6.20 2.32
C GLY A 143 -15.73 4.69 2.24
N ALA A 144 -14.76 4.24 1.45
CA ALA A 144 -14.29 2.86 1.50
C ALA A 144 -13.31 2.63 2.67
N VAL A 145 -13.06 1.36 2.98
CA VAL A 145 -12.12 0.96 4.02
C VAL A 145 -10.75 0.63 3.43
N LEU A 146 -9.71 0.77 4.25
CA LEU A 146 -8.36 0.30 3.93
C LEU A 146 -8.19 -1.08 4.54
N TYR A 147 -7.80 -2.07 3.74
CA TYR A 147 -7.34 -3.37 4.25
C TYR A 147 -5.82 -3.34 4.40
N ASN A 148 -5.28 -4.32 5.13
CA ASN A 148 -3.84 -4.51 5.14
C ASN A 148 -3.33 -4.82 3.70
N PRO A 149 -2.04 -4.59 3.42
CA PRO A 149 -1.51 -4.67 2.05
C PRO A 149 -1.35 -6.10 1.51
N TYR A 150 -1.57 -7.13 2.33
CA TYR A 150 -1.40 -8.53 1.97
C TYR A 150 -2.70 -9.20 1.57
N GLU A 151 -2.56 -10.22 0.72
CA GLU A 151 -3.61 -11.17 0.35
C GLU A 151 -3.96 -12.13 1.50
N GLY A 152 -4.88 -13.06 1.23
CA GLY A 152 -5.38 -14.03 2.21
C GLY A 152 -4.31 -14.92 2.88
N ASP A 153 -3.10 -15.01 2.31
CA ASP A 153 -1.97 -15.75 2.88
C ASP A 153 -1.17 -14.95 3.93
N GLY A 154 -1.41 -13.63 4.04
CA GLY A 154 -0.70 -12.72 4.94
C GLY A 154 0.75 -12.43 4.54
N THR A 155 1.20 -12.82 3.34
CA THR A 155 2.57 -12.62 2.86
C THR A 155 2.68 -12.04 1.46
N THR A 156 1.73 -12.37 0.58
CA THR A 156 1.70 -11.87 -0.79
C THR A 156 1.17 -10.45 -0.79
N VAL A 157 1.94 -9.49 -1.31
CA VAL A 157 1.49 -8.09 -1.41
C VAL A 157 0.49 -7.96 -2.55
N ALA A 158 -0.74 -7.55 -2.25
CA ALA A 158 -1.85 -7.48 -3.19
C ALA A 158 -1.53 -6.65 -4.43
N MET A 159 -0.96 -5.46 -4.22
CA MET A 159 -0.55 -4.56 -5.31
C MET A 159 0.56 -5.13 -6.20
N ALA A 160 1.42 -6.02 -5.67
CA ALA A 160 2.48 -6.67 -6.44
C ALA A 160 1.98 -7.93 -7.18
N ASN A 161 0.87 -8.52 -6.72
CA ASN A 161 0.22 -9.68 -7.33
C ASN A 161 -1.01 -9.29 -8.17
N ASN A 162 -1.10 -8.04 -8.64
CA ASN A 162 -2.21 -7.61 -9.48
C ASN A 162 -2.11 -8.21 -10.89
N PHE A 163 -3.25 -8.58 -11.46
CA PHE A 163 -3.36 -9.16 -12.81
C PHE A 163 -4.69 -8.75 -13.48
N THR A 164 -4.76 -8.99 -14.79
CA THR A 164 -5.98 -8.83 -15.58
C THR A 164 -6.34 -10.12 -16.31
N ILE A 165 -7.62 -10.34 -16.55
CA ILE A 165 -8.13 -11.44 -17.39
C ILE A 165 -9.09 -10.89 -18.44
N THR A 166 -9.11 -11.52 -19.61
CA THR A 166 -10.04 -11.21 -20.70
C THR A 166 -10.87 -12.44 -21.02
N ASN A 167 -12.19 -12.34 -21.01
CA ASN A 167 -13.06 -13.47 -21.36
C ASN A 167 -13.32 -13.55 -22.88
N ALA A 168 -13.99 -14.63 -23.32
CA ALA A 168 -14.31 -14.85 -24.73
C ALA A 168 -15.23 -13.78 -25.37
N ALA A 169 -15.92 -12.98 -24.55
CA ALA A 169 -16.73 -11.85 -25.01
C ALA A 169 -15.93 -10.53 -25.13
N GLY A 170 -14.62 -10.55 -24.86
CA GLY A 170 -13.74 -9.38 -24.93
C GLY A 170 -13.80 -8.47 -23.70
N ILE A 171 -14.51 -8.85 -22.64
CA ILE A 171 -14.52 -8.09 -21.38
C ILE A 171 -13.18 -8.33 -20.69
N THR A 172 -12.48 -7.26 -20.35
CA THR A 172 -11.25 -7.29 -19.55
C THR A 172 -11.53 -6.75 -18.16
N ALA A 173 -11.06 -7.44 -17.14
CA ALA A 173 -11.23 -7.04 -15.74
C ALA A 173 -9.92 -7.23 -14.96
N SER A 174 -9.65 -6.31 -14.06
CA SER A 174 -8.50 -6.35 -13.15
C SER A 174 -8.90 -7.01 -11.84
N PHE A 175 -7.93 -7.63 -11.16
CA PHE A 175 -8.12 -8.09 -9.79
C PHE A 175 -8.12 -6.90 -8.83
N VAL A 176 -7.07 -6.08 -8.83
CA VAL A 176 -7.05 -4.75 -8.20
C VAL A 176 -7.25 -3.68 -9.27
N ASP A 177 -8.21 -2.79 -9.04
CA ASP A 177 -8.60 -1.74 -9.99
C ASP A 177 -7.59 -0.60 -10.13
N LYS A 178 -7.90 0.34 -11.02
CA LYS A 178 -7.11 1.55 -11.29
C LYS A 178 -6.92 2.46 -10.08
N CYS A 179 -7.76 2.32 -9.06
CA CYS A 179 -7.75 3.08 -7.81
C CYS A 179 -7.06 2.32 -6.67
N ALA A 180 -6.36 1.21 -6.95
CA ALA A 180 -5.68 0.38 -5.95
C ALA A 180 -6.62 -0.32 -4.95
N GLY A 181 -7.87 -0.59 -5.36
CA GLY A 181 -8.84 -1.33 -4.56
C GLY A 181 -9.62 -2.38 -5.34
N HIS A 182 -10.38 -3.19 -4.63
CA HIS A 182 -11.31 -4.15 -5.22
C HIS A 182 -12.37 -4.59 -4.21
N PRO A 183 -13.51 -5.14 -4.66
CA PRO A 183 -14.49 -5.73 -3.77
C PRO A 183 -14.14 -7.17 -3.43
N THR A 184 -14.40 -7.55 -2.18
CA THR A 184 -14.42 -8.97 -1.80
C THR A 184 -15.37 -9.77 -2.72
N PRO A 185 -15.00 -10.99 -3.12
CA PRO A 185 -15.87 -11.83 -3.95
C PRO A 185 -17.24 -11.96 -3.27
N GLY A 186 -18.30 -11.56 -3.97
CA GLY A 186 -19.68 -11.70 -3.50
C GLY A 186 -20.10 -13.18 -3.46
N MET A 187 -19.60 -13.96 -2.52
CA MET A 187 -20.03 -15.34 -2.34
C MET A 187 -21.34 -15.35 -1.54
N ASN A 188 -22.42 -15.86 -2.14
CA ASN A 188 -23.70 -16.13 -1.47
C ASN A 188 -24.37 -14.92 -0.77
N GLY A 189 -24.24 -13.72 -1.34
CA GLY A 189 -24.83 -12.51 -0.75
C GLY A 189 -24.10 -11.96 0.48
N THR A 190 -22.96 -12.56 0.84
CA THR A 190 -22.03 -12.10 1.87
C THR A 190 -20.69 -11.76 1.20
N GLY A 191 -20.54 -10.52 0.76
CA GLY A 191 -19.35 -10.01 0.07
C GLY A 191 -19.64 -8.65 -0.58
N GLY A 192 -18.77 -8.18 -1.46
CA GLY A 192 -18.92 -6.85 -2.07
C GLY A 192 -18.42 -5.71 -1.20
N ALA A 193 -17.70 -6.00 -0.12
CA ALA A 193 -16.96 -4.99 0.62
C ALA A 193 -15.79 -4.49 -0.23
N TYR A 194 -15.94 -3.29 -0.82
CA TYR A 194 -14.84 -2.62 -1.53
C TYR A 194 -13.81 -2.12 -0.53
N HIS A 195 -12.53 -2.35 -0.82
CA HIS A 195 -11.42 -1.97 0.02
C HIS A 195 -10.17 -1.66 -0.81
N TYR A 196 -9.31 -0.79 -0.30
CA TYR A 196 -8.01 -0.52 -0.90
C TYR A 196 -6.93 -1.42 -0.28
N HIS A 197 -5.92 -1.76 -1.09
CA HIS A 197 -4.67 -2.40 -0.62
C HIS A 197 -3.44 -1.49 -0.80
N GLY A 198 -3.58 -0.39 -1.54
CA GLY A 198 -2.52 0.56 -1.81
C GLY A 198 -2.96 2.00 -1.60
N LEU A 199 -2.07 2.94 -1.93
CA LEU A 199 -2.42 4.37 -1.96
C LEU A 199 -3.27 4.65 -3.20
N PRO A 200 -4.56 5.00 -3.04
CA PRO A 200 -5.45 5.24 -4.17
C PRO A 200 -5.12 6.59 -4.83
N ASN A 201 -5.03 6.60 -6.16
CA ASN A 201 -4.90 7.83 -6.95
C ASN A 201 -6.25 8.54 -7.18
N CYS A 202 -7.36 7.91 -6.82
CA CYS A 202 -8.73 8.37 -7.03
C CYS A 202 -9.33 9.11 -5.83
N VAL A 203 -8.54 9.37 -4.78
CA VAL A 203 -8.98 9.91 -3.49
C VAL A 203 -8.27 11.21 -3.17
#